data_AF-A0A4U2Q0P0-F1
#
_entry.id   AF-A0A4U2Q0P0-F1
#
_cell.length_a   1.000
_cell.length_b   1.000
_cell.length_c   1.000
_cell.angle_alpha   90.00
_cell.angle_beta   90.00
_cell.angle_gamma   90.00
#
_symmetry.space_group_name_H-M   'P 1'
#
loop_
_entity.id
_entity.type
_entity.pdbx_description
1 polymer ?
#
loop_
_entity_poly.entity_id
_entity_poly.type
_entity_poly.pdbx_seq_one_letter_code
_entity_poly.pdbx_strand_id
1 'polypeptide(L)'
;MYSIREVQIKSGLPASTLRYYEKEGILPEVGRDEGGRRVYTEKQIDWIRFVMAMKDTGMTIEEIKAYLELNAKGEAAVHERRDLLVAHKKKVEEHMAQTQHNLEKIIQKIAYYDHVVMGKNFS
;
A
#
# COMPACT_ATOMS: atom_id res chain seq x y z
N MET A 1 15.11 14.64 9.10
CA MET A 1 15.69 13.46 8.43
C MET A 1 15.51 12.27 9.36
N TYR A 2 15.29 11.08 8.81
CA TYR A 2 15.01 9.86 9.55
C TYR A 2 16.02 8.78 9.19
N SER A 3 16.51 8.05 10.18
CA SER A 3 17.31 6.85 9.98
C SER A 3 16.46 5.72 9.38
N ILE A 4 17.12 4.72 8.78
CA ILE A 4 16.43 3.52 8.28
C ILE A 4 15.58 2.86 9.37
N ARG A 5 16.06 2.83 10.62
CA ARG A 5 15.33 2.24 11.75
C ARG A 5 14.03 2.98 12.04
N GLU A 6 14.05 4.30 12.03
CA GLU A 6 12.84 5.12 12.22
C GLU A 6 11.85 4.95 11.07
N VAL A 7 12.35 4.83 9.84
CA VAL A 7 11.50 4.53 8.68
C VAL A 7 10.86 3.16 8.81
N GLN A 8 11.60 2.13 9.22
CA GLN A 8 11.02 0.80 9.44
C GLN A 8 9.89 0.84 10.48
N ILE A 9 10.03 1.62 11.56
CA ILE A 9 8.98 1.78 12.57
C ILE A 9 7.76 2.53 12.00
N LYS A 10 8.00 3.61 11.23
CA LYS A 10 6.94 4.45 10.67
C LYS A 10 6.19 3.83 9.49
N SER A 11 6.87 3.01 8.68
CA SER A 11 6.29 2.35 7.51
C SER A 11 5.93 0.89 7.74
N GLY A 12 6.45 0.25 8.78
CA GLY A 12 6.30 -1.19 9.00
C GLY A 12 7.09 -2.07 8.03
N LEU A 13 7.86 -1.48 7.11
CA LEU A 13 8.66 -2.23 6.14
C LEU A 13 9.98 -2.68 6.74
N PRO A 14 10.46 -3.89 6.44
CA PRO A 14 11.81 -4.29 6.79
C PRO A 14 12.83 -3.50 5.93
N ALA A 15 14.02 -3.31 6.48
CA ALA A 15 15.10 -2.59 5.79
C ALA A 15 15.47 -3.22 4.42
N SER A 16 15.27 -4.52 4.25
CA SER A 16 15.45 -5.21 2.95
C SER A 16 14.48 -4.70 1.89
N THR A 17 13.20 -4.48 2.23
CA THR A 17 12.19 -3.94 1.30
C THR A 17 12.50 -2.49 0.93
N LEU A 18 12.92 -1.66 1.90
CA LEU A 18 13.33 -0.28 1.62
C LEU A 18 14.51 -0.23 0.64
N ARG A 19 15.53 -1.08 0.86
CA ARG A 19 16.68 -1.22 -0.06
C ARG A 19 16.27 -1.75 -1.43
N TYR A 20 15.33 -2.68 -1.47
CA TYR A 20 14.77 -3.18 -2.72
C TYR A 20 14.06 -2.07 -3.50
N TYR A 21 13.22 -1.25 -2.84
CA TYR A 21 12.55 -0.12 -3.49
C TYR A 21 13.53 0.95 -3.98
N GLU A 22 14.60 1.23 -3.25
CA GLU A 22 15.70 2.08 -3.72
C GLU A 22 16.37 1.50 -4.97
N LYS A 23 16.72 0.20 -4.96
CA LYS A 23 17.35 -0.49 -6.09
C LYS A 23 16.47 -0.50 -7.34
N GLU A 24 15.16 -0.70 -7.16
CA GLU A 24 14.19 -0.76 -8.26
C GLU A 24 13.76 0.62 -8.76
N GLY A 25 14.31 1.72 -8.20
CA GLY A 25 13.96 3.09 -8.57
C GLY A 25 12.57 3.53 -8.09
N ILE A 26 11.93 2.73 -7.23
CA ILE A 26 10.60 3.04 -6.67
C ILE A 26 10.71 4.16 -5.64
N LEU A 27 11.78 4.14 -4.85
CA LEU A 27 12.13 5.23 -3.95
C LEU A 27 13.22 6.08 -4.64
N PRO A 28 13.08 7.42 -4.69
CA PRO A 28 14.17 8.27 -5.14
C PRO A 28 15.40 8.10 -4.26
N GLU A 29 16.57 8.50 -4.79
CA GLU A 29 17.86 8.34 -4.13
C GLU A 29 17.84 8.82 -2.67
N VAL A 30 18.31 7.94 -1.77
CA VAL A 30 18.30 8.18 -0.33
C VAL A 30 19.60 8.84 0.07
N GLY A 31 19.51 9.98 0.74
CA GLY A 31 20.67 10.70 1.24
C GLY A 31 21.47 9.90 2.27
N ARG A 32 22.68 10.36 2.57
CA ARG A 32 23.54 9.81 3.61
C ARG A 32 23.91 10.87 4.63
N ASP A 33 23.99 10.47 5.91
CA ASP A 33 24.56 11.32 6.96
C ASP A 33 26.10 11.36 6.88
N GLU A 34 26.72 12.16 7.75
CA GLU A 34 28.19 12.27 7.85
C GLU A 34 28.88 10.93 8.15
N GLY A 35 28.17 9.99 8.77
CA GLY A 35 28.64 8.62 9.03
C GLY A 35 28.38 7.64 7.89
N GLY A 36 27.90 8.10 6.73
CA GLY A 36 27.61 7.28 5.56
C GLY A 36 26.33 6.44 5.65
N ARG A 37 25.50 6.65 6.68
CA ARG A 37 24.25 5.91 6.92
C ARG A 37 23.09 6.55 6.16
N ARG A 38 22.17 5.72 5.67
CA ARG A 38 20.97 6.17 4.95
C ARG A 38 20.08 7.05 5.83
N VAL A 39 19.68 8.18 5.28
CA VAL A 39 18.73 9.11 5.89
C VAL A 39 17.64 9.50 4.92
N TYR A 40 16.40 9.49 5.40
CA TYR A 40 15.20 9.70 4.63
C TYR A 40 14.55 11.03 5.02
N THR A 41 14.00 11.74 4.06
CA THR A 41 13.20 12.95 4.27
C THR A 41 11.76 12.60 4.66
N GLU A 42 11.00 13.55 5.22
CA GLU A 42 9.55 13.35 5.42
C GLU A 42 8.85 13.05 4.08
N LYS A 43 9.21 13.78 3.01
CA LYS A 43 8.65 13.56 1.66
C LYS A 43 8.86 12.13 1.17
N GLN A 44 10.03 11.54 1.45
CA GLN A 44 10.29 10.14 1.12
C GLN A 44 9.45 9.18 1.96
N ILE A 45 9.17 9.49 3.23
CA ILE A 45 8.28 8.69 4.06
C ILE A 45 6.85 8.74 3.55
N ASP A 46 6.34 9.91 3.21
CA ASP A 46 5.00 10.06 2.64
C ASP A 46 4.88 9.35 1.29
N TRP A 47 5.93 9.40 0.48
CA TRP A 47 6.02 8.61 -0.74
C TRP A 47 5.98 7.10 -0.48
N ILE A 48 6.73 6.61 0.51
CA ILE A 48 6.69 5.19 0.91
C ILE A 48 5.27 4.78 1.33
N ARG A 49 4.59 5.61 2.14
CA ARG A 49 3.20 5.36 2.54
C ARG A 49 2.25 5.28 1.35
N PHE A 50 2.42 6.18 0.39
CA PHE A 50 1.64 6.17 -0.84
C PHE A 50 1.87 4.87 -1.66
N VAL A 51 3.13 4.49 -1.88
CA VAL A 51 3.49 3.25 -2.57
C VAL A 51 2.91 2.02 -1.86
N MET A 52 2.96 2.00 -0.53
CA MET A 52 2.34 0.93 0.26
C MET A 52 0.82 0.88 0.06
N ALA A 53 0.12 2.02 0.15
CA ALA A 53 -1.31 2.07 -0.09
C ALA A 53 -1.68 1.53 -1.48
N MET A 54 -0.89 1.84 -2.51
CA MET A 54 -1.10 1.29 -3.86
C MET A 54 -0.87 -0.23 -3.91
N LYS A 55 0.22 -0.71 -3.31
CA LYS A 55 0.55 -2.14 -3.23
C LYS A 55 -0.51 -2.95 -2.48
N ASP A 56 -0.93 -2.48 -1.31
CA ASP A 56 -1.89 -3.14 -0.44
C ASP A 56 -3.29 -3.20 -1.07
N THR A 57 -3.57 -2.28 -2.01
CA THR A 57 -4.81 -2.26 -2.80
C THR A 57 -4.66 -2.91 -4.18
N GLY A 58 -3.60 -3.68 -4.39
CA GLY A 58 -3.45 -4.57 -5.55
C GLY A 58 -2.73 -3.97 -6.76
N MET A 59 -2.16 -2.76 -6.66
CA MET A 59 -1.33 -2.21 -7.73
C MET A 59 -0.01 -2.98 -7.85
N THR A 60 0.38 -3.35 -9.06
CA THR A 60 1.64 -4.08 -9.30
C THR A 60 2.86 -3.15 -9.19
N ILE A 61 4.05 -3.73 -9.06
CA ILE A 61 5.29 -2.95 -9.07
C ILE A 61 5.48 -2.28 -10.44
N GLU A 62 5.06 -2.95 -11.50
CA GLU A 62 5.11 -2.46 -12.88
C GLU A 62 4.19 -1.25 -13.07
N GLU A 63 2.97 -1.28 -12.53
CA GLU A 63 2.04 -0.14 -12.55
C GLU A 63 2.59 1.05 -11.74
N ILE A 64 3.24 0.79 -10.59
CA ILE A 64 3.90 1.83 -9.78
C ILE A 64 5.07 2.47 -10.55
N LYS A 65 5.86 1.66 -11.25
CA LYS A 65 6.93 2.15 -12.12
C LYS A 65 6.35 2.99 -13.27
N ALA A 66 5.25 2.59 -13.88
CA ALA A 66 4.58 3.39 -14.90
C ALA A 66 4.11 4.75 -14.35
N TYR A 67 3.58 4.79 -13.12
CA TYR A 67 3.26 6.05 -12.45
C TYR A 67 4.51 6.93 -12.25
N LEU A 68 5.65 6.34 -11.87
CA LEU A 68 6.92 7.05 -11.67
C LEU A 68 7.46 7.66 -12.97
N GLU A 69 7.37 6.95 -14.08
CA GLU A 69 7.73 7.49 -15.40
C GLU A 69 6.89 8.73 -15.76
N LEU A 70 5.58 8.69 -15.46
CA LEU A 70 4.73 9.86 -15.65
C LEU A 70 5.06 10.99 -14.67
N ASN A 71 5.45 10.66 -13.43
CA ASN A 71 5.86 11.64 -12.43
C ASN A 71 7.13 12.39 -12.85
N ALA A 72 8.09 11.69 -13.47
CA ALA A 72 9.32 12.27 -13.99
C ALA A 72 9.09 13.29 -15.11
N LYS A 73 8.00 13.16 -15.88
CA LYS A 73 7.59 14.14 -16.92
C LYS A 73 7.01 15.44 -16.35
N GLY A 74 6.83 15.55 -15.03
CA GLY A 74 6.37 16.78 -14.38
C GLY A 74 4.94 17.17 -14.75
N GLU A 75 4.71 18.47 -14.91
CA GLU A 75 3.37 19.04 -15.14
C GLU A 75 2.70 18.53 -16.42
N ALA A 76 3.49 18.25 -17.46
CA ALA A 76 2.99 17.77 -18.75
C ALA A 76 2.20 16.45 -18.66
N ALA A 77 2.46 15.62 -17.64
CA ALA A 77 1.81 14.34 -17.43
C ALA A 77 0.89 14.31 -16.18
N VAL A 78 0.51 15.46 -15.63
CA VAL A 78 -0.40 15.51 -14.47
C VAL A 78 -1.74 14.84 -14.76
N HIS A 79 -2.30 15.06 -15.94
CA HIS A 79 -3.56 14.44 -16.35
C HIS A 79 -3.44 12.92 -16.44
N GLU A 80 -2.40 12.41 -17.11
CA GLU A 80 -2.13 10.97 -17.23
C GLU A 80 -1.93 10.30 -15.86
N ARG A 81 -1.18 10.94 -14.95
CA ARG A 81 -1.02 10.46 -13.56
C ARG A 81 -2.33 10.39 -12.82
N ARG A 82 -3.15 11.44 -12.95
CA ARG A 82 -4.46 11.49 -12.30
C ARG A 82 -5.36 10.38 -12.82
N ASP A 83 -5.39 10.17 -14.13
CA ASP A 83 -6.26 9.16 -14.75
C ASP A 83 -5.84 7.74 -14.36
N LEU A 84 -4.54 7.46 -14.24
CA LEU A 84 -4.03 6.21 -13.67
C LEU A 84 -4.56 5.98 -12.24
N LEU A 85 -4.49 7.00 -11.38
CA LEU A 85 -4.97 6.90 -10.00
C LEU A 85 -6.50 6.80 -9.93
N VAL A 86 -7.25 7.45 -10.82
CA VAL A 86 -8.71 7.32 -10.91
C VAL A 86 -9.10 5.91 -11.34
N ALA A 87 -8.39 5.33 -12.32
CA ALA A 87 -8.61 3.96 -12.75
C ALA A 87 -8.32 2.96 -11.61
N HIS A 88 -7.22 3.16 -10.87
CA HIS A 88 -6.91 2.34 -9.71
C HIS A 88 -7.96 2.49 -8.60
N LYS A 89 -8.34 3.72 -8.26
CA LYS A 89 -9.40 4.01 -7.28
C LYS A 89 -10.67 3.21 -7.58
N LYS A 90 -11.10 3.17 -8.85
CA LYS A 90 -12.28 2.40 -9.25
C LYS A 90 -12.11 0.90 -8.96
N LYS A 91 -10.96 0.30 -9.28
CA LYS A 91 -10.65 -1.10 -8.94
C LYS A 91 -10.73 -1.34 -7.42
N VAL A 92 -10.21 -0.41 -6.62
CA VAL A 92 -10.26 -0.50 -5.15
C VAL A 92 -11.70 -0.45 -4.65
N GLU A 93 -12.53 0.46 -5.14
CA GLU A 93 -13.94 0.57 -4.76
C GLU A 93 -14.73 -0.70 -5.12
N GLU A 94 -14.50 -1.26 -6.30
CA GLU A 94 -15.10 -2.53 -6.73
C GLU A 94 -14.67 -3.69 -5.81
N HIS A 95 -13.38 -3.76 -5.46
CA HIS A 95 -12.87 -4.78 -4.54
C HIS A 95 -13.44 -4.63 -3.12
N MET A 96 -13.58 -3.41 -2.62
CA MET A 96 -14.21 -3.13 -1.32
C MET A 96 -15.67 -3.59 -1.29
N ALA A 97 -16.46 -3.27 -2.33
CA ALA A 97 -17.84 -3.70 -2.44
C ALA A 97 -17.95 -5.24 -2.47
N GLN A 98 -17.10 -5.90 -3.25
CA GLN A 98 -17.06 -7.37 -3.33
C GLN A 98 -16.66 -8.01 -1.99
N THR A 99 -15.70 -7.41 -1.30
CA THR A 99 -15.23 -7.88 0.01
C THR A 99 -16.31 -7.75 1.06
N GLN A 100 -17.02 -6.62 1.09
CA GLN A 100 -18.14 -6.38 1.98
C GLN A 100 -19.26 -7.40 1.75
N HIS A 101 -19.62 -7.65 0.49
CA HIS A 101 -20.61 -8.68 0.14
C HIS A 101 -20.19 -10.08 0.60
N ASN A 102 -18.91 -10.42 0.49
CA ASN A 102 -18.39 -11.71 0.95
C ASN A 102 -18.39 -11.80 2.49
N LEU A 103 -18.07 -10.71 3.18
CA LEU A 103 -18.11 -10.62 4.64
C LEU A 103 -19.53 -10.90 5.17
N GLU A 104 -20.56 -10.36 4.52
CA GLU A 104 -21.95 -10.62 4.89
C GLU A 104 -22.31 -12.11 4.83
N LYS A 105 -21.86 -12.83 3.79
CA LYS A 105 -22.05 -14.28 3.68
C LYS A 105 -21.36 -15.04 4.81
N ILE A 106 -20.15 -14.61 5.19
CA ILE A 106 -19.40 -15.19 6.31
C ILE A 106 -20.16 -14.97 7.63
N ILE A 107 -20.65 -13.75 7.87
CA ILE A 107 -21.45 -13.41 9.05
C ILE A 107 -22.72 -14.27 9.13
N GLN A 108 -23.45 -14.42 8.02
CA GLN A 108 -24.63 -15.29 7.97
C GLN A 108 -24.28 -16.74 8.34
N LYS A 109 -23.13 -17.24 7.87
CA LYS A 109 -22.69 -18.60 8.17
C LYS A 109 -22.30 -18.79 9.63
N ILE A 110 -21.66 -17.78 10.23
CA ILE A 110 -21.35 -17.76 11.67
C ILE A 110 -22.65 -17.79 12.48
N ALA A 111 -23.62 -16.92 12.18
CA ALA A 111 -24.90 -16.87 12.88
C ALA A 111 -25.67 -18.21 12.81
N TYR A 112 -25.61 -18.89 11.66
CA TYR A 112 -26.16 -20.24 11.53
C TYR A 112 -25.49 -21.23 12.51
N TYR A 113 -24.16 -21.21 12.60
CA TYR A 113 -23.45 -22.09 13.53
C TYR A 113 -23.71 -21.74 14.99
N ASP A 114 -23.79 -20.46 15.34
CA ASP A 114 -24.15 -20.02 16.68
C ASP A 114 -25.53 -20.57 17.07
N HIS A 115 -26.52 -20.51 16.17
CA HIS A 115 -27.84 -21.09 16.41
C HIS A 115 -27.79 -22.61 16.57
N VAL A 116 -27.02 -23.32 15.74
CA VAL A 116 -26.87 -24.79 15.84
C VAL A 116 -26.20 -25.19 17.17
N VAL A 117 -25.20 -24.43 17.62
CA VAL A 117 -24.50 -24.69 18.89
C VAL A 117 -25.42 -24.37 20.08
N MET A 118 -26.14 -23.25 20.05
CA MET A 118 -27.09 -22.86 21.11
C MET A 118 -28.33 -23.78 21.18
N GLY A 119 -28.82 -24.23 20.02
CA GLY A 119 -29.97 -25.12 19.89
C GLY A 119 -29.69 -26.58 20.27
N LYS A 120 -28.43 -26.99 20.45
CA LYS A 120 -28.06 -28.33 20.96
C LYS A 120 -27.98 -28.43 22.48
N ASN A 121 -28.26 -27.35 23.21
CA ASN A 121 -28.21 -27.29 24.67
C ASN A 121 -29.57 -27.28 25.38
N PHE A 122 -30.68 -27.46 24.66
CA PHE A 122 -31.99 -27.68 25.28
C PHE A 122 -32.53 -29.04 24.83
N SER A 123 -32.83 -29.84 25.85
CA SER A 123 -33.35 -31.21 25.85
C SER A 123 -34.38 -31.53 24.76
#